data_AF-A0A3T1D728-F1
#
_entry.id   AF-A0A3T1D728-F1
#
_cell.length_a   1.000
_cell.length_b   1.000
_cell.length_c   1.000
_cell.angle_alpha   90.00
_cell.angle_beta   90.00
_cell.angle_gamma   90.00
#
_symmetry.space_group_name_H-M   'P 1'
#
loop_
_entity.id
_entity.type
_entity.pdbx_description
1 polymer ?
#
loop_
_entity_poly.entity_id
_entity_poly.type
_entity_poly.pdbx_seq_one_letter_code
_entity_poly.pdbx_strand_id
1 'polypeptide(L)'
;MIGVFRYINPFFLLTFLGSIIVGYRYLNSTGITDPTIIYQTLFGGKPLHAILLQSLFVMMLTLLQYTLIDYIVYYIDNSEHLSVRYGNKAKWLKAFLKGALIITAAFVILFYLIGLLFYIVSSDFKVAQTINMNTVGVIARVYLFCIIAVFAQIYLLMKFTKSSAFMIMGGISILLAMTNHYQDSAFYILPRSSSPIITLLDVLVSIVLAIVLVALIQRRSLKKELSSHEN
;
A
#
# COMPACT_ATOMS: atom_id res chain seq x y z
N MET A 1 18.03 -18.37 2.87
CA MET A 1 16.96 -17.37 3.12
C MET A 1 17.40 -15.93 2.80
N ILE A 2 18.41 -15.71 1.94
CA ILE A 2 18.95 -14.36 1.60
C ILE A 2 19.13 -14.23 0.07
N GLY A 3 18.17 -14.77 -0.70
CA GLY A 3 18.16 -14.66 -2.17
C GLY A 3 17.14 -13.66 -2.69
N VAL A 4 16.08 -13.38 -1.90
CA VAL A 4 14.92 -12.58 -2.33
C VAL A 4 15.27 -11.08 -2.47
N PHE A 5 16.32 -10.61 -1.81
CA PHE A 5 16.79 -9.21 -1.89
C PHE A 5 17.98 -9.01 -2.84
N ARG A 6 18.44 -10.05 -3.54
CA ARG A 6 19.72 -10.00 -4.26
C ARG A 6 19.68 -9.20 -5.57
N TYR A 7 18.48 -8.78 -6.01
CA TYR A 7 18.30 -7.93 -7.19
C TYR A 7 17.19 -6.91 -6.95
N ILE A 8 17.44 -5.91 -6.10
CA ILE A 8 16.65 -4.67 -6.19
C ILE A 8 17.03 -4.03 -7.52
N ASN A 9 16.14 -4.06 -8.50
CA ASN A 9 16.38 -3.45 -9.80
C ASN A 9 16.67 -1.94 -9.56
N PRO A 10 17.85 -1.43 -9.96
CA PRO A 10 18.20 -0.02 -9.74
C PRO A 10 17.17 0.94 -10.36
N PHE A 11 16.51 0.50 -11.44
CA PHE A 11 15.41 1.24 -12.05
C PHE A 11 14.24 1.46 -11.07
N PHE A 12 13.88 0.44 -10.28
CA PHE A 12 12.81 0.54 -9.29
C PHE A 12 13.14 1.58 -8.21
N LEU A 13 14.35 1.54 -7.68
CA LEU A 13 14.81 2.50 -6.67
C LEU A 13 14.80 3.92 -7.25
N LEU A 14 15.22 4.09 -8.50
CA LEU A 14 15.22 5.38 -9.19
C LEU A 14 13.80 5.88 -9.45
N THR A 15 12.87 5.03 -9.89
CA THR A 15 11.45 5.39 -10.04
C THR A 15 10.81 5.75 -8.70
N PHE A 16 11.11 4.98 -7.65
CA PHE A 16 10.63 5.22 -6.30
C PHE A 16 11.12 6.57 -5.76
N LEU A 17 12.43 6.85 -5.82
CA LEU A 17 12.97 8.15 -5.41
C LEU A 17 12.45 9.30 -6.28
N GLY A 18 12.41 9.11 -7.61
CA GLY A 18 11.90 10.09 -8.55
C GLY A 18 10.45 10.47 -8.27
N SER A 19 9.59 9.49 -7.95
CA SER A 19 8.19 9.73 -7.61
C SER A 19 8.03 10.61 -6.36
N ILE A 20 8.85 10.38 -5.33
CA ILE A 20 8.86 11.18 -4.11
C ILE A 20 9.30 12.59 -4.43
N ILE A 21 10.43 12.75 -5.11
CA ILE A 21 11.01 14.07 -5.41
C ILE A 21 10.06 14.90 -6.27
N VAL A 22 9.52 14.32 -7.34
CA VAL A 22 8.57 15.00 -8.23
C VAL A 22 7.31 15.41 -7.48
N GLY A 23 6.75 14.50 -6.66
CA GLY A 23 5.57 14.80 -5.85
C GLY A 23 5.80 15.93 -4.84
N TYR A 24 6.89 15.87 -4.08
CA TYR A 24 7.25 16.90 -3.11
C TYR A 24 7.54 18.26 -3.78
N ARG A 25 8.31 18.28 -4.87
CA ARG A 25 8.59 19.51 -5.63
C ARG A 25 7.32 20.14 -6.19
N TYR A 26 6.45 19.33 -6.79
CA TYR A 26 5.20 19.81 -7.34
C TYR A 26 4.31 20.43 -6.26
N LEU A 27 4.09 19.71 -5.15
CA LEU A 27 3.24 20.20 -4.06
C LEU A 27 3.81 21.46 -3.40
N ASN A 28 5.13 21.52 -3.20
CA ASN A 28 5.79 22.74 -2.73
C ASN A 28 5.59 23.93 -3.68
N SER A 29 5.66 23.72 -5.00
CA SER A 29 5.43 24.79 -5.98
C SER A 29 3.99 25.31 -6.00
N THR A 30 3.03 24.48 -5.56
CA THR A 30 1.62 24.88 -5.38
C THR A 30 1.34 25.54 -4.02
N GLY A 31 2.37 25.78 -3.20
CA GLY A 31 2.25 26.40 -1.88
C GLY A 31 1.94 25.43 -0.73
N ILE A 32 1.87 24.12 -0.99
CA ILE A 32 1.69 23.09 0.05
C ILE A 32 3.07 22.68 0.56
N THR A 33 3.44 23.16 1.75
CA THR A 33 4.77 22.91 2.34
C THR A 33 4.73 21.97 3.55
N ASP A 34 3.56 21.68 4.10
CA ASP A 34 3.43 20.76 5.24
C ASP A 34 3.69 19.31 4.78
N PRO A 35 4.74 18.63 5.30
CA PRO A 35 5.10 17.28 4.88
C PRO A 35 3.99 16.25 5.13
N THR A 36 3.14 16.47 6.13
CA THR A 36 2.01 15.60 6.46
C THR A 36 0.93 15.72 5.38
N ILE A 37 0.62 16.95 4.96
CA ILE A 37 -0.34 17.22 3.87
C ILE A 37 0.21 16.70 2.55
N ILE A 38 1.50 16.86 2.28
CA ILE A 38 2.16 16.32 1.09
C ILE A 38 2.01 14.79 1.06
N TYR A 39 2.43 14.11 2.12
CA TYR A 39 2.35 12.66 2.23
C TYR A 39 0.92 12.16 2.07
N GLN A 40 -0.03 12.80 2.75
CA GLN A 40 -1.46 12.52 2.61
C GLN A 40 -1.96 12.70 1.17
N THR A 41 -1.55 13.77 0.49
CA THR A 41 -1.98 14.08 -0.87
C THR A 41 -1.44 13.05 -1.86
N LEU A 42 -0.18 12.63 -1.72
CA LEU A 42 0.43 11.62 -2.59
C LEU A 42 -0.26 10.24 -2.51
N PHE A 43 -0.91 9.94 -1.38
CA PHE A 43 -1.74 8.76 -1.18
C PHE A 43 -3.25 9.02 -1.36
N GLY A 44 -3.63 10.15 -1.96
CA GLY A 44 -5.03 10.44 -2.31
C GLY A 44 -5.92 10.85 -1.13
N GLY A 45 -5.37 11.16 0.04
CA GLY A 45 -6.17 11.66 1.18
C GLY A 45 -6.71 13.09 1.00
N LYS A 46 -6.21 13.82 0.01
CA LYS A 46 -6.71 15.11 -0.47
C LYS A 46 -7.09 15.00 -1.96
N PRO A 47 -7.99 15.86 -2.48
CA PRO A 47 -8.40 15.78 -3.88
C PRO A 47 -7.20 15.92 -4.83
N LEU A 48 -7.08 15.00 -5.78
CA LEU A 48 -5.97 14.98 -6.75
C LEU A 48 -6.32 15.82 -7.99
N HIS A 49 -6.43 17.14 -7.84
CA HIS A 49 -6.89 18.05 -8.91
C HIS A 49 -6.03 18.03 -10.17
N ALA A 50 -4.73 17.81 -10.02
CA ALA A 50 -3.82 17.77 -11.14
C ALA A 50 -3.66 16.35 -11.70
N ILE A 51 -3.60 16.24 -13.03
CA ILE A 51 -3.26 14.99 -13.74
C ILE A 51 -1.94 14.40 -13.22
N LEU A 52 -0.97 15.27 -12.90
CA LEU A 52 0.31 14.85 -12.32
C LEU A 52 0.15 14.17 -10.94
N LEU A 53 -0.75 14.67 -10.09
CA LEU A 53 -1.00 14.05 -8.79
C LEU A 53 -1.74 12.71 -8.92
N GLN A 54 -2.66 12.61 -9.88
CA GLN A 54 -3.34 11.35 -10.21
C GLN A 54 -2.35 10.30 -10.73
N SER A 55 -1.45 10.69 -11.64
CA SER A 55 -0.44 9.78 -12.18
C SER A 55 0.59 9.37 -11.12
N LEU A 56 1.01 10.29 -10.25
CA LEU A 56 1.84 9.98 -9.08
C LEU A 56 1.16 8.97 -8.15
N PHE A 57 -0.12 9.16 -7.82
CA PHE A 57 -0.87 8.22 -7.00
C PHE A 57 -0.95 6.82 -7.62
N VAL A 58 -1.27 6.73 -8.92
CA VAL A 58 -1.30 5.44 -9.64
C VAL A 58 0.08 4.79 -9.67
N MET A 59 1.13 5.56 -9.91
CA MET A 59 2.51 5.08 -9.89
C MET A 59 2.88 4.55 -8.50
N MET A 60 2.47 5.22 -7.42
CA MET A 60 2.70 4.79 -6.04
C MET A 60 2.06 3.45 -5.72
N LEU A 61 0.81 3.25 -6.11
CA LEU A 61 0.13 1.96 -5.96
C LEU A 61 0.77 0.86 -6.81
N THR A 62 1.25 1.22 -8.00
CA THR A 62 1.96 0.28 -8.89
C THR A 62 3.31 -0.14 -8.30
N LEU A 63 4.07 0.81 -7.73
CA LEU A 63 5.33 0.53 -7.04
C LEU A 63 5.12 -0.35 -5.81
N LEU A 64 4.06 -0.10 -5.02
CA LEU A 64 3.67 -0.97 -3.91
C LEU A 64 3.42 -2.40 -4.41
N GLN A 65 2.61 -2.56 -5.46
CA GLN A 65 2.30 -3.89 -6.02
C GLN A 65 3.55 -4.61 -6.52
N TYR A 66 4.43 -3.90 -7.22
CA TYR A 66 5.69 -4.44 -7.74
C TYR A 66 6.63 -4.88 -6.61
N THR A 67 6.68 -4.13 -5.50
CA THR A 67 7.50 -4.48 -4.34
C THR A 67 7.08 -5.82 -3.71
N LEU A 68 5.77 -6.11 -3.71
CA LEU A 68 5.22 -7.31 -3.08
C LEU A 68 5.01 -8.49 -4.03
N ILE A 69 5.02 -8.29 -5.35
CA ILE A 69 4.56 -9.33 -6.30
C ILE A 69 5.41 -10.60 -6.20
N ASP A 70 6.73 -10.49 -6.18
CA ASP A 70 7.64 -11.64 -6.13
C ASP A 70 7.48 -12.41 -4.82
N TYR A 71 7.31 -11.68 -3.70
CA TYR A 71 7.04 -12.28 -2.40
C TYR A 71 5.71 -13.05 -2.41
N ILE A 72 4.64 -12.43 -2.91
CA ILE A 72 3.31 -13.04 -2.96
C ILE A 72 3.31 -14.27 -3.86
N VAL A 73 3.85 -14.13 -5.06
CA VAL A 73 3.94 -15.21 -6.06
C VAL A 73 4.76 -16.36 -5.51
N TYR A 74 5.92 -16.10 -4.90
CA TYR A 74 6.74 -17.14 -4.30
C TYR A 74 5.97 -17.96 -3.27
N TYR A 75 5.21 -17.31 -2.38
CA TYR A 75 4.43 -18.00 -1.35
C TYR A 75 3.24 -18.78 -1.94
N ILE A 76 2.56 -18.25 -2.96
CA ILE A 76 1.44 -18.90 -3.62
C ILE A 76 1.91 -20.13 -4.42
N ASP A 77 2.92 -19.95 -5.27
CA ASP A 77 3.43 -20.99 -6.18
C ASP A 77 4.08 -22.15 -5.40
N ASN A 78 4.67 -21.86 -4.22
CA ASN A 78 5.30 -22.88 -3.35
C ASN A 78 4.45 -23.26 -2.13
N SER A 79 3.14 -23.02 -2.18
CA SER A 79 2.25 -23.18 -1.01
C SER A 79 2.28 -24.59 -0.41
N GLU A 80 2.37 -25.64 -1.22
CA GLU A 80 2.45 -27.04 -0.76
C GLU A 80 3.73 -27.30 0.03
N HIS A 81 4.89 -27.06 -0.57
CA HIS A 81 6.20 -27.24 0.08
C HIS A 81 6.34 -26.39 1.35
N LEU A 82 5.89 -25.13 1.30
CA LEU A 82 5.95 -24.26 2.46
C LEU A 82 4.96 -24.69 3.55
N SER A 83 3.77 -25.21 3.19
CA SER A 83 2.82 -25.71 4.18
C SER A 83 3.35 -26.90 4.97
N VAL A 84 4.10 -27.80 4.33
CA VAL A 84 4.83 -28.90 5.00
C VAL A 84 5.90 -28.32 5.92
N ARG A 85 6.70 -27.37 5.43
CA ARG A 85 7.78 -26.74 6.23
C ARG A 85 7.26 -26.00 7.47
N TYR A 86 6.12 -25.33 7.38
CA TYR A 86 5.49 -24.64 8.51
C TYR A 86 4.60 -25.55 9.37
N GLY A 87 4.46 -26.83 9.00
CA GLY A 87 3.72 -27.85 9.72
C GLY A 87 2.20 -27.87 9.45
N ASN A 88 1.62 -26.79 8.91
CA ASN A 88 0.27 -26.78 8.34
C ASN A 88 0.02 -25.52 7.48
N LYS A 89 -1.05 -25.54 6.68
CA LYS A 89 -1.47 -24.40 5.84
C LYS A 89 -1.86 -23.16 6.65
N ALA A 90 -2.43 -23.31 7.85
CA ALA A 90 -2.79 -22.16 8.69
C ALA A 90 -1.56 -21.34 9.14
N LYS A 91 -0.48 -22.03 9.55
CA LYS A 91 0.80 -21.41 9.93
C LYS A 91 1.51 -20.82 8.72
N TRP A 92 1.46 -21.50 7.56
CA TRP A 92 1.94 -20.94 6.30
C TRP A 92 1.21 -19.63 5.95
N LEU A 93 -0.12 -19.62 5.99
CA LEU A 93 -0.93 -18.44 5.66
C LEU A 93 -0.64 -17.29 6.63
N LYS A 94 -0.49 -17.59 7.92
CA LYS A 94 -0.08 -16.61 8.94
C LYS A 94 1.31 -16.03 8.64
N ALA A 95 2.27 -16.87 8.25
CA ALA A 95 3.62 -16.42 7.89
C ALA A 95 3.62 -15.56 6.62
N PHE A 96 2.84 -15.96 5.61
CA PHE A 96 2.64 -15.24 4.37
C PHE A 96 2.04 -13.85 4.60
N LEU A 97 0.91 -13.76 5.31
CA LEU A 97 0.26 -12.49 5.62
C LEU A 97 1.16 -11.61 6.50
N LYS A 98 1.86 -12.19 7.48
CA LYS A 98 2.80 -11.44 8.33
C LYS A 98 3.94 -10.82 7.50
N GLY A 99 4.53 -11.56 6.58
CA GLY A 99 5.60 -11.01 5.74
C GLY A 99 5.10 -9.93 4.79
N ALA A 100 3.91 -10.10 4.20
CA ALA A 100 3.28 -9.05 3.40
C ALA A 100 3.04 -7.76 4.20
N LEU A 101 2.57 -7.87 5.45
CA LEU A 101 2.40 -6.72 6.35
C LEU A 101 3.74 -6.03 6.66
N ILE A 102 4.81 -6.79 6.94
CA ILE A 102 6.15 -6.24 7.23
C ILE A 102 6.70 -5.50 6.02
N ILE A 103 6.61 -6.08 4.82
CA ILE A 103 7.09 -5.43 3.59
C ILE A 103 6.31 -4.14 3.31
N THR A 104 4.99 -4.17 3.53
CA THR A 104 4.12 -2.99 3.38
C THR A 104 4.51 -1.89 4.38
N ALA A 105 4.78 -2.25 5.63
CA ALA A 105 5.22 -1.30 6.65
C ALA A 105 6.56 -0.66 6.27
N ALA A 106 7.52 -1.48 5.82
CA ALA A 106 8.81 -0.99 5.36
C ALA A 106 8.67 -0.02 4.18
N PHE A 107 7.81 -0.32 3.20
CA PHE A 107 7.52 0.58 2.07
C PHE A 107 6.99 1.94 2.53
N VAL A 108 5.98 1.94 3.40
CA VAL A 108 5.32 3.15 3.92
C VAL A 108 6.29 4.01 4.73
N ILE A 109 7.07 3.38 5.62
CA ILE A 109 8.06 4.06 6.46
C ILE A 109 9.18 4.65 5.59
N LEU A 110 9.71 3.87 4.65
CA LEU A 110 10.80 4.31 3.78
C LEU A 110 10.38 5.49 2.91
N PHE A 111 9.15 5.49 2.37
CA PHE A 111 8.60 6.64 1.66
C PHE A 111 8.56 7.89 2.54
N TYR A 112 8.05 7.77 3.76
CA TYR A 112 7.98 8.89 4.70
C TYR A 112 9.36 9.42 5.06
N LEU A 113 10.34 8.55 5.34
CA LEU A 113 11.70 8.95 5.69
C LEU A 113 12.39 9.70 4.54
N ILE A 114 12.27 9.23 3.30
CA ILE A 114 12.86 9.93 2.14
C ILE A 114 12.18 11.28 1.91
N GLY A 115 10.85 11.34 2.05
CA GLY A 115 10.12 12.61 1.99
C GLY A 115 10.56 13.60 3.08
N LEU A 116 10.79 13.11 4.30
CA LEU A 116 11.31 13.90 5.41
C LEU A 116 12.73 14.42 5.13
N LEU A 117 13.62 13.57 4.61
CA LEU A 117 14.97 13.99 4.21
C LEU A 117 14.92 15.11 3.18
N PHE A 118 14.04 15.00 2.18
CA PHE A 118 13.86 16.02 1.16
C PHE A 118 13.34 17.34 1.75
N TYR A 119 12.39 17.27 2.69
CA TYR A 119 11.89 18.43 3.42
C TYR A 119 12.99 19.14 4.21
N ILE A 120 13.84 18.38 4.92
CA ILE A 120 14.95 18.92 5.73
C ILE A 120 15.94 19.69 4.86
N VAL A 121 16.34 19.10 3.72
CA VAL A 121 17.28 19.74 2.78
C VAL A 121 16.70 21.01 2.16
N SER A 122 15.37 21.07 1.98
CA SER A 122 14.72 22.18 1.29
C SER A 122 14.27 23.34 2.20
N SER A 123 14.22 23.15 3.53
CA SER A 123 13.49 24.04 4.44
C SER A 123 14.33 24.60 5.61
N ASP A 124 15.64 24.78 5.40
CA ASP A 124 16.58 25.38 6.37
C ASP A 124 16.44 24.81 7.81
N PHE A 125 16.36 23.48 7.93
CA PHE A 125 16.43 22.76 9.22
C PHE A 125 15.40 23.16 10.30
N LYS A 126 14.22 23.67 9.93
CA LYS A 126 13.07 23.75 10.88
C LYS A 126 12.43 22.37 11.11
N VAL A 127 13.20 21.46 11.72
CA VAL A 127 12.87 20.03 11.88
C VAL A 127 11.99 19.75 13.12
N ALA A 128 11.96 20.66 14.09
CA ALA A 128 11.51 20.34 15.46
C ALA A 128 9.98 20.21 15.68
N GLN A 129 9.13 20.44 14.67
CA GLN A 129 7.65 20.40 14.84
C GLN A 129 6.91 19.43 13.90
N THR A 130 7.61 18.65 13.07
CA THR A 130 6.96 17.81 12.04
C THR A 130 6.46 16.45 12.54
N ILE A 131 6.97 15.95 13.67
CA ILE A 131 6.51 14.69 14.27
C ILE A 131 5.54 15.01 15.41
N ASN A 132 4.24 15.02 15.11
CA ASN A 132 3.18 15.13 16.09
C ASN A 132 2.23 13.92 15.98
N MET A 133 1.25 13.82 16.89
CA MET A 133 0.27 12.73 16.87
C MET A 133 -0.54 12.68 15.56
N ASN A 134 -0.76 13.82 14.91
CA ASN A 134 -1.47 13.88 13.63
C ASN A 134 -0.65 13.21 12.52
N THR A 135 0.67 13.43 12.48
CA THR A 135 1.57 12.78 11.53
C THR A 135 1.56 11.26 11.68
N VAL A 136 1.62 10.76 12.93
CA VAL A 136 1.51 9.32 13.22
C VAL A 136 0.16 8.77 12.76
N GLY A 137 -0.93 9.49 13.01
CA GLY A 137 -2.27 9.14 12.55
C GLY A 137 -2.36 9.01 11.02
N VAL A 138 -1.78 9.96 10.28
CA VAL A 138 -1.77 9.92 8.81
C VAL A 138 -0.94 8.75 8.29
N ILE A 139 0.24 8.49 8.86
CA ILE A 139 1.07 7.33 8.48
C ILE A 139 0.32 6.03 8.72
N ALA A 140 -0.37 5.88 9.86
CA ALA A 140 -1.17 4.70 10.16
C ALA A 140 -2.33 4.52 9.16
N ARG A 141 -2.99 5.61 8.75
CA ARG A 141 -4.05 5.59 7.73
C ARG A 141 -3.52 5.17 6.36
N VAL A 142 -2.37 5.71 5.94
CA VAL A 142 -1.71 5.31 4.69
C VAL A 142 -1.33 3.83 4.75
N TYR A 143 -0.79 3.37 5.88
CA TYR A 143 -0.47 1.97 6.08
C TYR A 143 -1.70 1.07 5.95
N LEU A 144 -2.82 1.40 6.61
CA LEU A 144 -4.08 0.65 6.47
C LEU A 144 -4.58 0.58 5.02
N PHE A 145 -4.52 1.70 4.30
CA PHE A 145 -4.87 1.76 2.89
C PHE A 145 -3.98 0.83 2.04
N CYS A 146 -2.67 0.89 2.23
CA CYS A 146 -1.71 0.02 1.55
C CYS A 146 -1.95 -1.47 1.88
N ILE A 147 -2.28 -1.81 3.13
CA ILE A 147 -2.64 -3.19 3.52
C ILE A 147 -3.86 -3.68 2.74
N ILE A 148 -4.90 -2.86 2.62
CA ILE A 148 -6.11 -3.22 1.87
C ILE A 148 -5.75 -3.49 0.40
N ALA A 149 -4.95 -2.62 -0.22
CA ALA A 149 -4.48 -2.81 -1.59
C ALA A 149 -3.66 -4.12 -1.74
N VAL A 150 -2.79 -4.41 -0.79
CA VAL A 150 -1.99 -5.65 -0.76
C VAL A 150 -2.87 -6.88 -0.59
N PHE A 151 -3.83 -6.88 0.33
CA PHE A 151 -4.74 -8.00 0.50
C PHE A 151 -5.64 -8.21 -0.72
N ALA A 152 -6.09 -7.15 -1.37
CA ALA A 152 -6.79 -7.24 -2.65
C ALA A 152 -5.90 -7.87 -3.73
N GLN A 153 -4.63 -7.46 -3.84
CA GLN A 153 -3.66 -8.04 -4.76
C GLN A 153 -3.43 -9.53 -4.49
N ILE A 154 -3.25 -9.92 -3.22
CA ILE A 154 -3.11 -11.33 -2.81
C ILE A 154 -4.33 -12.14 -3.25
N TYR A 155 -5.53 -11.65 -2.92
CA TYR A 155 -6.77 -12.32 -3.28
C TYR A 155 -6.90 -12.50 -4.81
N LEU A 156 -6.59 -11.45 -5.59
CA LEU A 156 -6.62 -11.51 -7.04
C LEU A 156 -5.58 -12.49 -7.61
N LEU A 157 -4.35 -12.50 -7.09
CA LEU A 157 -3.30 -13.44 -7.50
C LEU A 157 -3.62 -14.90 -7.14
N MET A 158 -4.45 -15.15 -6.13
CA MET A 158 -4.94 -16.50 -5.84
C MET A 158 -6.01 -16.98 -6.84
N LYS A 159 -6.70 -16.05 -7.51
CA LYS A 159 -7.86 -16.32 -8.38
C LYS A 159 -7.55 -16.21 -9.88
N PHE A 160 -6.67 -15.29 -10.25
CA PHE A 160 -6.39 -14.91 -11.64
C PHE A 160 -4.89 -15.02 -11.94
N THR A 161 -4.54 -14.86 -13.22
CA THR A 161 -3.13 -14.81 -13.65
C THR A 161 -2.45 -13.54 -13.13
N LYS A 162 -1.11 -13.56 -13.07
CA LYS A 162 -0.27 -12.42 -12.66
C LYS A 162 -0.61 -11.15 -13.46
N SER A 163 -0.75 -11.30 -14.78
CA SER A 163 -1.09 -10.21 -15.70
C SER A 163 -2.50 -9.66 -15.44
N SER A 164 -3.50 -10.53 -15.29
CA SER A 164 -4.88 -10.11 -15.02
C SER A 164 -5.00 -9.42 -13.65
N ALA A 165 -4.34 -9.93 -12.61
CA ALA A 165 -4.35 -9.32 -11.29
C ALA A 165 -3.74 -7.90 -11.32
N PHE A 166 -2.64 -7.73 -12.05
CA PHE A 166 -2.00 -6.41 -12.23
C PHE A 166 -2.91 -5.45 -13.01
N MET A 167 -3.54 -5.88 -14.11
CA MET A 167 -4.47 -5.03 -14.86
C MET A 167 -5.68 -4.60 -14.02
N ILE A 168 -6.26 -5.53 -13.24
CA ILE A 168 -7.39 -5.22 -12.36
C ILE A 168 -6.98 -4.20 -11.30
N MET A 169 -5.84 -4.41 -10.64
CA MET A 169 -5.33 -3.48 -9.63
C MET A 169 -4.93 -2.12 -10.22
N GLY A 170 -4.39 -2.09 -11.44
CA GLY A 170 -4.12 -0.86 -12.18
C GLY A 170 -5.41 -0.10 -12.49
N GLY A 171 -6.44 -0.79 -12.98
CA GLY A 171 -7.77 -0.21 -13.20
C GLY A 171 -8.39 0.35 -11.92
N ILE A 172 -8.30 -0.38 -10.81
CA ILE A 172 -8.75 0.10 -9.49
C ILE A 172 -7.99 1.37 -9.09
N SER A 173 -6.67 1.41 -9.28
CA SER A 173 -5.85 2.58 -8.96
C SER A 173 -6.27 3.81 -9.78
N ILE A 174 -6.52 3.65 -11.08
CA ILE A 174 -6.99 4.73 -11.95
C ILE A 174 -8.38 5.21 -11.54
N LEU A 175 -9.31 4.29 -11.29
CA LEU A 175 -10.65 4.63 -10.82
C LEU A 175 -10.57 5.42 -9.51
N LEU A 176 -9.80 4.94 -8.54
CA LEU A 176 -9.58 5.64 -7.27
C LEU A 176 -9.00 7.05 -7.48
N ALA A 177 -8.05 7.22 -8.40
CA ALA A 177 -7.46 8.52 -8.71
C ALA A 177 -8.49 9.51 -9.27
N MET A 178 -9.34 9.04 -10.20
CA MET A 178 -10.38 9.86 -10.84
C MET A 178 -11.54 10.17 -9.89
N THR A 179 -11.97 9.20 -9.09
CA THR A 179 -13.09 9.38 -8.15
C THR A 179 -12.70 10.14 -6.90
N ASN A 180 -11.40 10.36 -6.65
CA ASN A 180 -10.93 11.00 -5.43
C ASN A 180 -11.43 12.45 -5.23
N HIS A 181 -11.93 13.11 -6.27
CA HIS A 181 -12.53 14.44 -6.13
C HIS A 181 -13.89 14.44 -5.45
N TYR A 182 -14.63 13.34 -5.50
CA TYR A 182 -15.96 13.23 -4.94
C TYR A 182 -15.86 12.89 -3.44
N GLN A 183 -15.39 13.87 -2.65
CA GLN A 183 -15.16 13.71 -1.21
C GLN A 183 -16.44 13.68 -0.35
N ASP A 184 -17.61 13.90 -0.97
CA ASP A 184 -18.91 13.98 -0.30
C ASP A 184 -19.48 12.62 0.15
N SER A 185 -18.74 11.52 -0.03
CA SER A 185 -19.17 10.24 0.53
C SER A 185 -18.89 10.16 2.03
N ALA A 186 -19.87 9.65 2.77
CA ALA A 186 -19.79 9.46 4.23
C ALA A 186 -18.59 8.57 4.66
N PHE A 187 -18.08 7.74 3.76
CA PHE A 187 -17.00 6.79 4.00
C PHE A 187 -15.89 6.96 2.96
N TYR A 188 -14.63 6.95 3.40
CA TYR A 188 -13.48 7.09 2.52
C TYR A 188 -12.35 6.12 2.93
N ILE A 189 -11.98 5.25 1.99
CA ILE A 189 -10.87 4.29 2.17
C ILE A 189 -9.52 5.00 2.08
N LEU A 190 -9.45 6.13 1.37
CA LEU A 190 -8.25 6.93 1.23
C LEU A 190 -7.90 7.65 2.56
N PRO A 191 -6.61 7.94 2.80
CA PRO A 191 -6.11 8.40 4.10
C PRO A 191 -6.41 9.89 4.35
N ARG A 192 -7.68 10.29 4.39
CA ARG A 192 -8.13 11.65 4.72
C ARG A 192 -7.96 11.97 6.21
N SER A 193 -7.69 13.24 6.52
CA SER A 193 -7.66 13.81 7.86
C SER A 193 -8.82 14.80 7.90
N SER A 194 -9.81 14.47 8.71
CA SER A 194 -11.06 15.22 8.84
C SER A 194 -11.37 15.37 10.33
N SER A 195 -12.63 15.39 10.74
CA SER A 195 -12.97 15.41 12.17
C SER A 195 -12.54 14.10 12.85
N PRO A 196 -12.28 14.09 14.18
CA PRO A 196 -11.88 12.89 14.91
C PRO A 196 -12.89 11.74 14.76
N ILE A 197 -14.19 12.05 14.76
CA ILE A 197 -15.27 11.08 14.62
C ILE A 197 -15.26 10.42 13.24
N ILE A 198 -15.13 11.21 12.18
CA ILE A 198 -15.08 10.70 10.80
C ILE A 198 -13.81 9.86 10.59
N THR A 199 -12.68 10.34 11.12
CA THR A 199 -11.41 9.61 11.05
C THR A 199 -11.49 8.25 11.75
N LEU A 200 -12.11 8.19 12.94
CA LEU A 200 -12.33 6.93 13.66
C LEU A 200 -13.22 5.97 12.88
N LEU A 201 -14.31 6.48 12.30
CA LEU A 201 -15.23 5.69 11.49
C LEU A 201 -14.54 5.16 10.23
N ASP A 202 -13.76 5.98 9.54
CA ASP A 202 -12.99 5.55 8.37
C ASP A 202 -11.96 4.47 8.77
N VAL A 203 -11.34 4.55 9.95
CA VAL A 203 -10.41 3.52 10.46
C VAL A 203 -11.14 2.21 10.70
N LEU A 204 -12.31 2.25 11.34
CA LEU A 204 -13.12 1.06 11.58
C LEU A 204 -13.52 0.39 10.25
N VAL A 205 -13.95 1.16 9.26
CA VAL A 205 -14.29 0.63 7.93
C VAL A 205 -13.08 0.00 7.25
N SER A 206 -11.91 0.66 7.30
CA SER A 206 -10.67 0.08 6.76
C SER A 206 -10.30 -1.24 7.43
N ILE A 207 -10.47 -1.34 8.76
CA ILE A 207 -10.21 -2.58 9.51
C ILE A 207 -11.21 -3.67 9.11
N VAL A 208 -12.51 -3.35 9.05
CA VAL A 208 -13.55 -4.31 8.61
C VAL A 208 -13.25 -4.81 7.20
N LEU A 209 -12.90 -3.93 6.27
CA LEU A 209 -12.55 -4.30 4.91
C LEU A 209 -11.30 -5.21 4.87
N ALA A 210 -10.27 -4.89 5.66
CA ALA A 210 -9.08 -5.73 5.77
C ALA A 210 -9.43 -7.12 6.33
N ILE A 211 -10.29 -7.21 7.34
CA ILE A 211 -10.76 -8.49 7.90
C ILE A 211 -11.54 -9.30 6.86
N VAL A 212 -12.44 -8.66 6.11
CA VAL A 212 -13.20 -9.31 5.02
C VAL A 212 -12.25 -9.87 3.97
N LEU A 213 -11.23 -9.11 3.55
CA LEU A 213 -10.23 -9.59 2.59
C LEU A 213 -9.42 -10.77 3.15
N VAL A 214 -9.02 -10.73 4.42
CA VAL A 214 -8.34 -11.87 5.08
C VAL A 214 -9.23 -13.11 5.09
N ALA A 215 -10.52 -12.98 5.42
CA ALA A 215 -11.47 -14.08 5.40
C ALA A 215 -11.65 -14.67 3.98
N LEU A 216 -11.69 -13.81 2.96
CA LEU A 216 -11.75 -14.24 1.55
C LEU A 216 -10.48 -14.99 1.12
N ILE A 217 -9.31 -14.51 1.52
CA ILE A 217 -8.01 -15.17 1.29
C ILE A 217 -7.98 -16.56 1.97
N GLN A 218 -8.37 -16.62 3.25
CA GLN A 218 -8.46 -17.88 4.01
C GLN A 218 -9.39 -18.89 3.32
N ARG A 219 -10.60 -18.46 2.96
CA ARG A 219 -11.58 -19.33 2.28
C ARG A 219 -11.05 -19.86 0.95
N ARG A 220 -10.30 -19.05 0.20
CA ARG A 220 -9.70 -19.51 -1.06
C ARG A 220 -8.50 -20.42 -0.88
N SER A 221 -7.68 -20.19 0.14
CA SER A 221 -6.61 -21.11 0.50
C SER A 221 -7.15 -22.51 0.82
N LEU A 222 -8.24 -22.59 1.57
CA LEU A 222 -8.90 -23.86 1.92
C LEU A 222 -9.55 -24.54 0.71
N LYS A 223 -10.17 -23.79 -0.20
CA LYS A 223 -10.75 -24.39 -1.41
C LYS A 223 -9.71 -25.03 -2.34
N LYS A 224 -8.51 -24.45 -2.45
CA LYS A 224 -7.41 -25.04 -3.24
C LYS A 224 -6.91 -26.38 -2.66
N GLU A 225 -7.09 -26.61 -1.36
CA GLU A 225 -6.73 -27.86 -0.68
C GLU A 225 -7.67 -29.02 -1.02
N LEU A 226 -8.97 -28.74 -1.14
CA LEU A 226 -9.95 -29.76 -1.50
C LEU A 226 -9.74 -30.25 -2.94
N SER A 227 -9.44 -29.35 -3.87
CA SER A 227 -9.19 -29.72 -5.28
C SER A 227 -7.87 -30.44 -5.53
N SER A 228 -6.86 -30.27 -4.67
CA SER A 228 -5.56 -30.96 -4.82
C SER A 228 -5.58 -32.40 -4.32
N HIS A 229 -6.60 -32.79 -3.53
CA HIS A 229 -6.77 -34.14 -3.01
C HIS A 229 -7.74 -35.00 -3.83
N GLU A 230 -8.39 -34.44 -4.85
CA GLU A 230 -9.32 -35.14 -5.75
C GLU A 230 -8.66 -35.59 -7.08
N ASN A 231 -7.39 -35.24 -7.30
CA ASN A 231 -6.57 -35.68 -8.44
C ASN A 231 -5.46 -36.62 -7.99
#